data_AF-A0A3A6JP48-F1
#
_entry.id   AF-A0A3A6JP48-F1
#
_cell.length_a   1.000
_cell.length_b   1.000
_cell.length_c   1.000
_cell.angle_alpha   90.00
_cell.angle_beta   90.00
_cell.angle_gamma   90.00
#
_symmetry.space_group_name_H-M   'P 1'
#
loop_
_entity.id
_entity.type
_entity.pdbx_description
1 polymer ?
#
loop_
_entity_poly.entity_id
_entity_poly.type
_entity_poly.pdbx_seq_one_letter_code
_entity_poly.pdbx_strand_id
1 'polypeptide(L)'
;MSKPYTLASERADAPNGCAYVAPTFWNKWFRWDGSRASGCYQLGGQVKDENHTGLQIFADGEWHPVIGWTLDSCGPATDYQEVGA
;
A
#
# COMPACT_ATOMS: atom_id res chain seq x y z
N MET A 1 24.57 6.68 20.18
CA MET A 1 24.23 7.20 18.84
C MET A 1 22.76 6.99 18.62
N SER A 2 21.95 8.05 18.63
CA SER A 2 20.57 7.95 18.18
C SER A 2 20.60 7.60 16.69
N LYS A 3 19.98 6.48 16.30
CA LYS A 3 19.79 6.17 14.88
C LYS A 3 19.05 7.36 14.24
N PRO A 4 19.44 7.81 13.04
CA PRO A 4 18.68 8.85 12.34
C PRO A 4 17.26 8.32 12.10
N TYR A 5 16.28 9.02 12.66
CA TYR A 5 14.87 8.74 12.43
C TYR A 5 14.49 9.29 11.05
N THR A 6 13.96 8.44 10.17
CA THR A 6 13.61 8.80 8.80
C THR A 6 12.22 8.29 8.46
N LEU A 7 11.56 8.94 7.49
CA LEU A 7 10.25 8.51 6.95
C LEU A 7 10.24 7.04 6.53
N ALA A 8 11.38 6.51 6.06
CA ALA A 8 11.51 5.10 5.72
C ALA A 8 11.53 4.19 6.96
N SER A 9 12.13 4.64 8.07
CA SER A 9 12.09 3.94 9.35
C SER A 9 10.67 3.93 9.93
N GLU A 10 9.97 5.07 9.90
CA GLU A 10 8.56 5.17 10.32
C GLU A 10 7.68 4.16 9.59
N ARG A 11 7.81 4.09 8.26
CA ARG A 11 7.08 3.09 7.49
C ARG A 11 7.52 1.67 7.83
N ALA A 12 8.81 1.40 7.97
CA ALA A 12 9.27 0.03 8.25
C ALA A 12 8.65 -0.51 9.55
N ASP A 13 8.50 0.34 10.56
CA ASP A 13 7.93 0.00 11.87
C ASP A 13 6.40 0.17 11.95
N ALA A 14 5.75 0.58 10.85
CA ALA A 14 4.31 0.81 10.83
C ALA A 14 3.51 -0.51 10.99
N PRO A 15 2.40 -0.48 11.75
CA PRO A 15 1.57 -1.66 11.97
C PRO A 15 0.83 -2.08 10.69
N ASN A 16 0.26 -3.29 10.73
CA ASN A 16 -0.61 -3.79 9.66
C ASN A 16 -2.06 -3.44 9.98
N GLY A 17 -2.71 -2.68 9.10
CA GLY A 17 -4.10 -2.26 9.21
C GLY A 17 -5.06 -3.14 8.40
N CYS A 18 -6.26 -2.61 8.14
CA CYS A 18 -7.34 -3.29 7.40
C CYS A 18 -7.10 -3.33 5.88
N ALA A 19 -7.95 -4.07 5.16
CA ALA A 19 -7.86 -4.22 3.71
C ALA A 19 -8.20 -2.95 2.92
N TYR A 20 -7.39 -2.66 1.91
CA TYR A 20 -7.47 -1.45 1.08
C TYR A 20 -7.62 -1.79 -0.40
N VAL A 21 -8.16 -0.84 -1.15
CA VAL A 21 -8.00 -0.76 -2.60
C VAL A 21 -6.89 0.24 -2.94
N ALA A 22 -6.04 -0.11 -3.90
CA ALA A 22 -4.91 0.71 -4.32
C ALA A 22 -5.23 1.47 -5.63
N PRO A 23 -4.75 2.72 -5.78
CA PRO A 23 -4.92 3.47 -7.01
C PRO A 23 -3.91 3.03 -8.07
N THR A 24 -4.30 2.99 -9.35
CA THR A 24 -3.39 2.62 -10.45
C THR A 24 -2.65 3.82 -11.06
N PHE A 25 -3.20 5.03 -10.98
CA PHE A 25 -2.62 6.23 -11.59
C PHE A 25 -1.60 6.98 -10.73
N TRP A 26 -1.45 6.60 -9.46
CA TRP A 26 -0.58 7.30 -8.52
C TRP A 26 0.59 6.45 -8.05
N ASN A 27 1.74 7.10 -7.86
CA ASN A 27 2.84 6.49 -7.14
C ASN A 27 2.53 6.43 -5.65
N LYS A 28 2.64 5.23 -5.08
CA LYS A 28 2.45 4.95 -3.65
C LYS A 28 3.61 4.10 -3.14
N TRP A 29 3.72 4.01 -1.82
CA TRP A 29 4.65 3.09 -1.19
C TRP A 29 3.98 1.72 -1.09
N PHE A 30 4.55 0.74 -1.78
CA PHE A 30 4.09 -0.64 -1.76
C PHE A 30 5.15 -1.53 -1.13
N ARG A 31 4.73 -2.56 -0.42
CA ARG A 31 5.60 -3.66 0.01
C ARG A 31 4.91 -4.99 -0.22
N TRP A 32 5.70 -6.03 -0.34
CA TRP A 32 5.27 -7.40 -0.57
C TRP A 32 6.34 -8.36 -0.05
N ASP A 33 6.06 -9.66 -0.11
CA ASP A 33 6.98 -10.68 0.36
C ASP A 33 8.32 -10.61 -0.40
N GLY A 34 9.43 -10.46 0.33
CA GLY A 34 10.77 -10.30 -0.24
C GLY A 34 11.16 -8.88 -0.64
N SER A 35 10.26 -7.90 -0.51
CA SER A 35 10.57 -6.47 -0.69
C SER A 35 11.24 -5.85 0.55
N ARG A 36 11.64 -4.58 0.46
CA ARG A 36 12.09 -3.81 1.63
C ARG A 36 10.90 -3.59 2.59
N ALA A 37 11.12 -3.71 3.90
CA ALA A 37 10.07 -3.49 4.90
C ALA A 37 9.45 -2.07 4.85
N SER A 38 10.24 -1.06 4.45
CA SER A 38 9.80 0.33 4.21
C SER A 38 9.10 0.56 2.87
N GLY A 39 9.05 -0.48 2.04
CA GLY A 39 8.46 -0.51 0.70
C GLY A 39 9.29 0.16 -0.39
N CYS A 40 8.72 0.11 -1.59
CA CYS A 40 9.18 0.71 -2.83
C CYS A 40 8.16 1.75 -3.28
N TYR A 41 8.62 2.91 -3.75
CA TYR A 41 7.73 3.95 -4.28
C TYR A 41 7.54 3.74 -5.79
N GLN A 42 6.37 3.24 -6.17
CA GLN A 42 6.07 2.81 -7.55
C GLN A 42 4.65 3.17 -7.94
N LEU A 43 4.42 3.24 -9.25
CA LEU A 43 3.11 3.46 -9.83
C LEU A 43 2.23 2.23 -9.61
N GLY A 44 1.02 2.41 -9.06
CA GLY A 44 0.15 1.29 -8.73
C GLY A 44 -0.22 0.41 -9.93
N GLY A 45 -0.38 1.00 -11.12
CA GLY A 45 -0.61 0.23 -12.35
C GLY A 45 0.53 -0.76 -12.66
N GLN A 46 1.78 -0.39 -12.43
CA GLN A 46 2.92 -1.30 -12.62
C GLN A 46 2.91 -2.43 -11.58
N VAL A 47 2.69 -2.08 -10.31
CA VAL A 47 2.64 -3.06 -9.21
C VAL A 47 1.50 -4.07 -9.41
N LYS A 48 0.36 -3.62 -9.95
CA LYS A 48 -0.77 -4.48 -10.34
C LYS A 48 -0.36 -5.52 -11.39
N ASP A 49 0.38 -5.13 -12.41
CA ASP A 49 0.77 -6.01 -13.51
C ASP A 49 1.85 -7.02 -13.09
N GLU A 50 2.70 -6.67 -12.12
CA GLU A 50 3.79 -7.52 -11.60
C GLU A 50 3.35 -8.70 -10.71
N ASN A 51 2.10 -8.70 -10.20
CA ASN A 51 1.49 -9.78 -9.40
C ASN A 51 2.33 -10.28 -8.21
N HIS A 52 2.55 -9.40 -7.22
CA HIS A 52 3.30 -9.74 -6.00
C HIS A 52 2.47 -10.47 -4.93
N THR A 53 3.08 -11.42 -4.21
CA THR A 53 2.48 -12.09 -3.05
C THR A 53 2.58 -11.24 -1.78
N GLY A 54 1.52 -11.21 -0.97
CA GLY A 54 1.52 -10.46 0.30
C GLY A 54 1.53 -8.94 0.10
N LEU A 55 0.96 -8.46 -1.01
CA LEU A 55 0.99 -7.05 -1.38
C LEU A 55 0.27 -6.15 -0.36
N GLN A 56 0.95 -5.09 0.03
CA GLN A 56 0.45 -4.04 0.92
C GLN A 56 0.78 -2.64 0.38
N ILE A 57 -0.06 -1.68 0.74
CA ILE A 57 0.11 -0.24 0.46
C ILE A 57 0.23 0.53 1.77
N PHE A 58 1.12 1.52 1.83
CA PHE A 58 1.21 2.41 2.98
C PHE A 58 0.23 3.58 2.82
N ALA A 59 -0.71 3.70 3.75
CA ALA A 59 -1.67 4.80 3.84
C ALA A 59 -1.98 5.06 5.32
N ASP A 60 -2.33 6.29 5.67
CA ASP A 60 -2.81 6.64 7.01
C ASP A 60 -1.88 6.24 8.19
N GLY A 61 -0.59 6.09 7.92
CA GLY A 61 0.41 5.70 8.92
C GLY A 61 0.58 4.19 9.10
N GLU A 62 -0.15 3.36 8.36
CA GLU A 62 -0.14 1.90 8.48
C GLU A 62 0.10 1.21 7.12
N TRP A 63 0.44 -0.08 7.16
CA TRP A 63 0.46 -0.94 5.99
C TRP A 63 -0.84 -1.71 5.85
N HIS A 64 -1.48 -1.59 4.69
CA HIS A 64 -2.77 -2.20 4.43
C HIS A 64 -2.65 -3.26 3.34
N PRO A 65 -3.16 -4.49 3.55
CA PRO A 65 -3.23 -5.48 2.48
C PRO A 65 -4.07 -4.96 1.32
N VAL A 66 -3.56 -5.11 0.09
CA VAL A 66 -4.26 -4.68 -1.13
C VAL A 66 -5.13 -5.83 -1.62
N ILE A 67 -6.45 -5.58 -1.70
CA ILE A 67 -7.43 -6.59 -2.15
C ILE A 67 -8.15 -6.20 -3.44
N GLY A 68 -7.88 -5.00 -3.94
CA GLY A 68 -8.51 -4.48 -5.15
C GLY A 68 -7.79 -3.23 -5.67
N TRP A 69 -8.24 -2.76 -6.82
CA TRP A 69 -7.63 -1.66 -7.54
C TRP A 69 -8.69 -0.67 -8.00
N THR A 70 -8.37 0.62 -7.95
CA THR A 70 -9.17 1.68 -8.57
C THR A 70 -8.27 2.58 -9.41
N LEU A 71 -8.84 3.47 -10.21
CA LEU A 71 -8.05 4.39 -11.03
C LEU A 71 -7.27 5.39 -10.15
N ASP A 72 -8.00 6.16 -9.36
CA ASP A 72 -7.46 7.32 -8.63
C ASP A 72 -7.48 7.19 -7.11
N SER A 73 -8.35 6.34 -6.57
CA SER A 73 -8.69 6.38 -5.15
C SER A 73 -7.90 5.34 -4.34
N CYS A 74 -7.53 5.73 -3.12
CA CYS A 74 -6.79 4.92 -2.17
C CYS A 74 -7.57 4.95 -0.84
N GLY A 75 -8.02 3.79 -0.37
CA GLY A 75 -8.82 3.76 0.85
C GLY A 75 -9.25 2.35 1.27
N PRO A 76 -9.88 2.24 2.44
CA PRO A 76 -10.38 0.97 2.96
C PRO A 76 -11.42 0.37 2.01
N ALA A 77 -11.38 -0.95 1.83
CA ALA A 77 -12.26 -1.61 0.88
C ALA A 77 -13.76 -1.53 1.26
N THR A 78 -14.07 -1.28 2.53
CA THR A 78 -15.44 -1.04 3.01
C THR A 78 -16.10 0.18 2.37
N ASP A 79 -15.32 1.17 1.94
CA ASP A 79 -15.82 2.37 1.24
C ASP A 79 -16.14 2.12 -0.24
N TYR A 80 -15.78 0.96 -0.79
CA TYR A 80 -15.97 0.61 -2.21
C TYR A 80 -17.03 -0.47 -2.42
N GLN A 81 -17.95 -0.67 -1.47
CA GLN A 81 -19.13 -1.51 -1.67
C GLN A 81 -19.86 -1.05 -2.95
N GLU A 82 -20.08 -1.98 -3.88
CA GLU A 82 -20.79 -1.76 -5.14
C GLU A 82 -22.07 -0.96 -4.89
N VAL A 83 -22.21 0.17 -5.56
CA VAL A 83 -23.53 0.74 -5.82
C VAL A 83 -24.22 -0.27 -6.72
N GLY A 84 -25.00 -1.16 -6.09
CA GLY A 84 -25.70 -2.24 -6.79
C GLY A 84 -26.50 -1.70 -7.98
N ALA A 85 -26.32 -2.36 -9.11
CA ALA A 85 -27.19 -2.25 -10.28
C ALA A 85 -27.96 -3.57 -10.43
#